data_AF-A0A4V1VJN2-F1
#
_entry.id   AF-A0A4V1VJN2-F1
#
_cell.length_a   1.000
_cell.length_b   1.000
_cell.length_c   1.000
_cell.angle_alpha   90.00
_cell.angle_beta   90.00
_cell.angle_gamma   90.00
#
_symmetry.space_group_name_H-M   'P 1'
#
loop_
_entity.id
_entity.type
_entity.pdbx_description
1 polymer ?
#
loop_
_entity_poly.entity_id
_entity_poly.type
_entity_poly.pdbx_seq_one_letter_code
_entity_poly.pdbx_strand_id
1 'polypeptide(L)'
;MADAEPRVRSGQIVALRLFDLAYEIDLKRAEQLWASRAQGTSARSRLVGTPAKAVSFGVPPLELDLGPVPVEIGGAGRGLAASVRLYDFGIAAFALRLPVADLPWAAYVGLVNATDFAIGPHLEAPVWAGLLHRLRQLLGEALDRPTAAPLQEDYLLAVVDAFDTPLTAEALLAQADLVPLLSGETRPLAEGARRDLLRQRFSYHPDDLVVLTWDRAFIYEPQRETDVADVLEIANAQLLEMRTYDEMLDEELPRMRDLVEAARRRTNLLASRRYARLARRLHTLVAEVSELTERVDNALQVTEDVYLARVYAAAMEQFRVPNVNAAVDRKLAIIRETYAALHSEAAGGRAELLEVAILLLIAVEIILSLVRH
;
A
#
# COMPACT_ATOMS: atom_id res chain seq x y z
N MET A 1 46.66 5.66 10.70
CA MET A 1 45.85 5.03 11.77
C MET A 1 44.96 4.03 11.05
N ALA A 2 45.00 2.75 11.41
CA ALA A 2 44.16 1.76 10.75
C ALA A 2 42.69 2.20 10.93
N ASP A 3 41.96 2.35 9.81
CA ASP A 3 40.53 2.67 9.81
C ASP A 3 39.82 1.60 10.62
N ALA A 4 39.45 1.94 11.85
CA ALA A 4 38.71 1.03 12.70
C ALA A 4 37.28 0.99 12.16
N GLU A 5 36.80 -0.21 11.88
CA GLU A 5 35.42 -0.43 11.46
C GLU A 5 34.45 0.26 12.45
N PRO A 6 33.50 1.09 11.97
CA PRO A 6 32.62 1.83 12.83
C PRO A 6 31.72 0.90 13.63
N ARG A 7 31.36 1.28 14.85
CA ARG A 7 30.47 0.48 15.70
C ARG A 7 29.13 1.19 15.85
N VAL A 8 28.04 0.47 15.60
CA VAL A 8 26.69 0.91 15.91
C VAL A 8 26.51 0.86 17.41
N ARG A 9 26.56 2.03 18.06
CA ARG A 9 26.33 2.19 19.50
C ARG A 9 24.87 1.95 19.85
N SER A 10 23.97 2.54 19.07
CA SER A 10 22.53 2.34 19.22
C SER A 10 21.83 2.42 17.87
N GLY A 11 20.82 1.59 17.71
CA GLY A 11 19.99 1.54 16.52
C GLY A 11 18.89 0.50 16.67
N GLN A 12 18.26 0.16 15.56
CA GLN A 12 17.24 -0.86 15.50
C GLN A 12 17.11 -1.39 14.07
N ILE A 13 16.66 -2.63 13.97
CA ILE A 13 16.23 -3.23 12.72
C ILE A 13 14.71 -3.31 12.78
N VAL A 14 14.03 -2.77 11.78
CA VAL A 14 12.56 -2.75 11.70
C VAL A 14 12.14 -3.53 10.47
N ALA A 15 11.52 -4.69 10.67
CA ALA A 15 10.85 -5.41 9.59
C ALA A 15 9.40 -4.93 9.52
N LEU A 16 9.01 -4.39 8.38
CA LEU A 16 7.64 -3.98 8.09
C LEU A 16 6.92 -5.07 7.28
N ARG A 17 5.67 -5.31 7.61
CA ARG A 17 4.75 -6.13 6.83
C ARG A 17 3.39 -5.46 6.79
N LEU A 18 2.95 -5.08 5.60
CA LEU A 18 1.67 -4.42 5.39
C LEU A 18 0.69 -5.43 4.82
N PHE A 19 -0.56 -5.38 5.27
CA PHE A 19 -1.66 -6.21 4.75
C PHE A 19 -2.87 -5.37 4.40
N ASP A 20 -3.49 -5.68 3.27
CA ASP A 20 -4.84 -5.21 2.94
C ASP A 20 -5.86 -6.00 3.77
N LEU A 21 -6.42 -5.41 4.83
CA LEU A 21 -7.33 -6.13 5.72
C LEU A 21 -8.78 -6.11 5.25
N ALA A 22 -9.20 -5.02 4.64
CA ALA A 22 -10.60 -4.67 4.46
C ALA A 22 -10.73 -3.50 3.49
N TYR A 23 -11.92 -3.26 2.96
CA TYR A 23 -12.18 -2.05 2.17
C TYR A 23 -12.02 -0.76 3.00
N GLU A 24 -12.45 -0.79 4.26
CA GLU A 24 -12.33 0.31 5.20
C GLU A 24 -12.18 -0.23 6.63
N ILE A 25 -11.46 0.50 7.48
CA ILE A 25 -11.36 0.22 8.91
C ILE A 25 -11.96 1.39 9.68
N ASP A 26 -13.02 1.13 10.46
CA ASP A 26 -13.51 2.09 11.45
C ASP A 26 -12.50 2.19 12.60
N LEU A 27 -11.57 3.15 12.50
CA LEU A 27 -10.49 3.33 13.47
C LEU A 27 -11.01 3.60 14.89
N LYS A 28 -12.14 4.29 15.03
CA LYS A 28 -12.75 4.54 16.35
C LYS A 28 -13.29 3.25 16.96
N ARG A 29 -13.94 2.43 16.15
CA ARG A 29 -14.42 1.11 16.58
C ARG A 29 -13.25 0.19 16.90
N ALA A 30 -12.20 0.18 16.07
CA ALA A 30 -10.98 -0.59 16.28
C ALA A 30 -10.32 -0.25 17.62
N GLU A 31 -10.19 1.03 17.95
CA GLU A 31 -9.66 1.49 19.24
C GLU A 31 -10.49 0.98 20.44
N GLN A 32 -11.82 1.09 20.36
CA GLN A 32 -12.72 0.60 21.41
C GLN A 32 -12.65 -0.92 21.59
N LEU A 33 -12.58 -1.67 20.48
CA LEU A 33 -12.42 -3.12 20.49
C LEU A 33 -11.08 -3.52 21.10
N TRP A 34 -10.00 -2.82 20.73
CA TRP A 34 -8.69 -3.03 21.30
C TRP A 34 -8.69 -2.80 22.81
N ALA A 35 -9.19 -1.65 23.27
CA ALA A 35 -9.24 -1.31 24.68
C ALA A 35 -10.08 -2.30 25.53
N SER A 36 -11.13 -2.88 24.94
CA SER A 36 -12.03 -3.82 25.65
C SER A 36 -11.57 -5.28 25.60
N ARG A 37 -10.88 -5.70 24.54
CA ARG A 37 -10.56 -7.11 24.26
C ARG A 37 -9.08 -7.45 24.41
N ALA A 38 -8.18 -6.48 24.27
CA ALA A 38 -6.76 -6.69 24.51
C ALA A 38 -6.50 -6.75 26.03
N GLN A 39 -6.69 -7.93 26.63
CA GLN A 39 -6.34 -8.15 28.03
C GLN A 39 -4.83 -8.42 28.13
N GLY A 40 -4.05 -7.48 28.70
CA GLY A 40 -2.61 -7.65 28.98
C GLY A 40 -1.82 -6.34 29.03
N THR A 41 -0.52 -6.42 29.37
CA THR A 41 0.44 -5.28 29.48
C THR A 41 0.64 -4.48 28.18
N SER A 42 0.05 -4.94 27.08
CA SER A 42 0.25 -4.42 25.73
C SER A 42 -0.92 -3.59 25.18
N ALA A 43 -2.00 -3.38 25.94
CA ALA A 43 -3.21 -2.71 25.42
C ALA A 43 -3.08 -1.18 25.29
N ARG A 44 -1.98 -0.70 24.72
CA ARG A 44 -1.75 0.73 24.47
C ARG A 44 -2.22 1.05 23.05
N SER A 45 -3.28 1.84 22.97
CA SER A 45 -3.73 2.50 21.75
C SER A 45 -3.27 3.95 21.79
N ARG A 46 -2.82 4.47 20.64
CA ARG A 46 -2.61 5.91 20.47
C ARG A 46 -2.94 6.30 19.04
N LEU A 47 -3.71 7.37 18.90
CA LEU A 47 -3.79 8.08 17.63
C LEU A 47 -2.42 8.70 17.33
N VAL A 48 -1.79 8.23 16.27
CA VAL A 48 -0.53 8.80 15.81
C VAL A 48 -0.88 9.91 14.85
N GLY A 49 -0.67 11.15 15.29
CA GLY A 49 -0.55 12.24 14.34
C GLY A 49 0.69 11.96 13.51
N THR A 50 0.52 11.72 12.21
CA THR A 50 1.66 11.70 11.30
C THR A 50 2.38 13.03 11.45
N PRO A 51 3.71 13.03 11.50
CA PRO A 51 4.47 14.25 11.58
C PRO A 51 4.06 15.16 10.42
N ALA A 52 3.39 16.27 10.77
CA ALA A 52 2.85 17.26 9.83
C ALA A 52 3.93 17.93 8.96
N LYS A 53 5.20 17.53 9.14
CA LYS A 53 6.35 17.92 8.36
C LYS A 53 6.33 17.27 6.96
N ALA A 54 6.01 15.99 6.83
CA ALA A 54 6.11 15.26 5.55
C ALA A 54 4.78 15.05 4.81
N VAL A 55 3.77 14.59 5.56
CA VAL A 55 2.49 14.17 5.01
C VAL A 55 1.37 14.48 6.01
N SER A 56 0.30 15.11 5.53
CA SER A 56 -0.93 15.30 6.31
C SER A 56 -1.96 14.28 5.90
N PHE A 57 -2.53 13.59 6.90
CA PHE A 57 -3.66 12.69 6.72
C PHE A 57 -4.98 13.45 6.91
N GLY A 58 -6.00 13.06 6.14
CA GLY A 58 -7.38 13.44 6.45
C GLY A 58 -7.86 12.82 7.77
N VAL A 59 -7.52 11.54 7.99
CA VAL A 59 -7.81 10.78 9.22
C VAL A 59 -6.51 10.20 9.79
N PRO A 60 -6.09 10.58 11.01
CA PRO A 60 -4.86 10.04 11.60
C PRO A 60 -4.93 8.53 11.81
N PRO A 61 -3.86 7.78 11.49
CA PRO A 61 -3.83 6.34 11.69
C PRO A 61 -3.81 5.96 13.18
N LEU A 62 -4.27 4.74 13.47
CA LEU A 62 -4.33 4.18 14.82
C LEU A 62 -3.13 3.25 15.05
N GLU A 63 -2.26 3.56 16.02
CA GLU A 63 -1.18 2.65 16.42
C GLU A 63 -1.56 1.83 17.65
N LEU A 64 -1.34 0.52 17.54
CA LEU A 64 -1.58 -0.47 18.58
C LEU A 64 -0.26 -1.20 18.92
N ASP A 65 0.07 -1.24 20.20
CA ASP A 65 1.20 -2.03 20.72
C ASP A 65 0.81 -3.51 20.82
N LEU A 66 1.48 -4.40 20.08
CA LEU A 66 1.18 -5.84 20.08
C LEU A 66 2.04 -6.62 21.07
N GLY A 67 2.99 -5.95 21.72
CA GLY A 67 3.85 -6.51 22.75
C GLY A 67 5.04 -7.27 22.14
N PRO A 68 5.93 -7.82 22.99
CA PRO A 68 7.08 -8.56 22.49
C PRO A 68 6.67 -9.90 21.88
N VAL A 69 7.22 -10.22 20.71
CA VAL A 69 6.99 -11.47 20.00
C VAL A 69 8.32 -12.21 19.84
N PRO A 70 8.42 -13.49 20.22
CA PRO A 70 9.65 -14.26 20.04
C PRO A 70 9.84 -14.64 18.56
N VAL A 71 11.03 -14.40 18.04
CA VAL A 71 11.46 -14.77 16.68
C VAL A 71 12.85 -15.37 16.75
N GLU A 72 13.06 -16.47 16.03
CA GLU A 72 14.40 -17.07 15.89
C GLU A 72 15.17 -16.35 14.78
N ILE A 73 16.25 -15.64 15.14
CA ILE A 73 17.07 -14.86 14.21
C ILE A 73 18.51 -15.30 14.36
N GLY A 74 19.10 -15.83 13.29
CA GLY A 74 20.48 -16.31 13.29
C GLY A 74 20.72 -17.45 14.30
N GLY A 75 19.73 -18.32 14.51
CA GLY A 75 19.79 -19.45 15.45
C GLY A 75 19.64 -19.06 16.93
N ALA A 76 19.24 -17.83 17.23
CA ALA A 76 18.96 -17.37 18.59
C ALA A 76 17.53 -16.83 18.71
N GLY A 77 16.81 -17.22 19.76
CA GLY A 77 15.51 -16.65 20.09
C GLY A 77 15.66 -15.21 20.58
N ARG A 78 14.99 -14.27 19.90
CA ARG A 78 14.99 -12.84 20.22
C ARG A 78 13.55 -12.36 20.42
N GLY A 79 13.32 -11.51 21.43
CA GLY A 79 12.05 -10.82 21.59
C GLY A 79 12.04 -9.53 20.80
N LEU A 80 11.16 -9.42 19.81
CA LEU A 80 11.00 -8.21 19.00
C LEU A 80 9.77 -7.45 19.49
N ALA A 81 9.87 -6.13 19.62
CA ALA A 81 8.71 -5.31 19.93
C ALA A 81 7.81 -5.24 18.69
N ALA A 82 6.57 -5.71 18.82
CA ALA A 82 5.59 -5.68 17.74
C ALA A 82 4.63 -4.51 17.92
N SER A 83 4.37 -3.76 16.85
CA SER A 83 3.24 -2.84 16.78
C SER A 83 2.52 -3.00 15.44
N VAL A 84 1.31 -2.43 15.36
CA VAL A 84 0.59 -2.29 14.10
C VAL A 84 0.00 -0.90 14.00
N ARG A 85 0.13 -0.29 12.83
CA ARG A 85 -0.54 0.94 12.46
C ARG A 85 -1.70 0.62 11.51
N LEU A 86 -2.91 1.06 11.86
CA LEU A 86 -4.12 0.86 11.06
C LEU A 86 -4.46 2.15 10.34
N TYR A 87 -4.66 2.03 9.04
CA TYR A 87 -5.13 3.10 8.17
C TYR A 87 -6.62 2.90 7.88
N ASP A 88 -7.38 3.99 7.82
CA ASP A 88 -8.82 3.97 7.58
C ASP A 88 -9.16 3.35 6.21
N PHE A 89 -8.30 3.52 5.22
CA PHE A 89 -8.41 2.91 3.89
C PHE A 89 -8.08 1.40 3.82
N GLY A 90 -8.15 0.67 4.94
CA GLY A 90 -8.10 -0.80 4.90
C GLY A 90 -6.78 -1.46 5.26
N ILE A 91 -5.69 -0.71 5.38
CA ILE A 91 -4.35 -1.27 5.52
C ILE A 91 -3.91 -1.38 6.98
N ALA A 92 -3.28 -2.50 7.31
CA ALA A 92 -2.55 -2.70 8.56
C ALA A 92 -1.05 -2.86 8.32
N ALA A 93 -0.25 -1.90 8.79
CA ALA A 93 1.20 -1.92 8.74
C ALA A 93 1.76 -2.46 10.06
N PHE A 94 2.17 -3.73 10.06
CA PHE A 94 2.86 -4.34 11.19
C PHE A 94 4.34 -3.99 11.17
N ALA A 95 4.91 -3.77 12.34
CA ALA A 95 6.32 -3.51 12.53
C ALA A 95 6.89 -4.40 13.64
N LEU A 96 7.93 -5.16 13.31
CA LEU A 96 8.74 -5.90 14.28
C LEU A 96 10.07 -5.20 14.45
N ARG A 97 10.32 -4.69 15.66
CA ARG A 97 11.52 -3.92 16.00
C ARG A 97 12.48 -4.73 16.85
N LEU A 98 13.69 -4.90 16.34
CA LEU A 98 14.81 -5.49 17.05
C LEU A 98 15.80 -4.38 17.44
N PRO A 99 15.86 -3.98 18.73
CA PRO A 99 16.85 -3.00 19.16
C PRO A 99 18.27 -3.56 19.03
N VAL A 100 19.20 -2.68 18.64
CA VAL A 100 20.62 -2.99 18.50
C VAL A 100 21.42 -2.06 19.39
N ALA A 101 22.38 -2.64 20.11
CA ALA A 101 23.33 -1.89 20.93
C ALA A 101 24.74 -2.47 20.76
N ASP A 102 25.71 -1.56 20.64
CA ASP A 102 27.15 -1.84 20.65
C ASP A 102 27.64 -2.96 19.72
N LEU A 103 27.21 -2.96 18.45
CA LEU A 103 27.67 -3.92 17.43
C LEU A 103 28.71 -3.33 16.48
N PRO A 104 29.79 -4.07 16.13
CA PRO A 104 30.59 -3.74 14.95
C PRO A 104 29.74 -3.70 13.69
N TRP A 105 30.09 -2.87 12.71
CA TRP A 105 29.35 -2.71 11.46
C TRP A 105 29.03 -4.06 10.77
N ALA A 106 30.02 -4.91 10.53
CA ALA A 106 29.83 -6.21 9.88
C ALA A 106 28.86 -7.12 10.66
N ALA A 107 28.88 -7.08 12.00
CA ALA A 107 27.94 -7.84 12.82
C ALA A 107 26.52 -7.26 12.74
N TYR A 108 26.40 -5.93 12.65
CA TYR A 108 25.11 -5.28 12.40
C TYR A 108 24.55 -5.65 11.03
N VAL A 109 25.34 -5.58 9.96
CA VAL A 109 24.95 -6.04 8.61
C VAL A 109 24.52 -7.50 8.62
N GLY A 110 25.29 -8.37 9.30
CA GLY A 110 24.95 -9.78 9.46
C GLY A 110 23.61 -9.99 10.18
N LEU A 111 23.32 -9.18 11.20
CA LEU A 111 22.05 -9.24 11.93
C LEU A 111 20.87 -8.73 11.08
N VAL A 112 21.05 -7.67 10.28
CA VAL A 112 20.05 -7.19 9.32
C VAL A 112 19.69 -8.31 8.33
N ASN A 113 20.70 -8.94 7.73
CA ASN A 113 20.50 -10.04 6.77
C ASN A 113 19.88 -11.28 7.42
N ALA A 114 20.27 -11.62 8.65
CA ALA A 114 19.66 -12.72 9.39
C ALA A 114 18.18 -12.43 9.76
N THR A 115 17.85 -11.17 10.02
CA THR A 115 16.47 -10.74 10.29
C THR A 115 15.62 -10.87 9.04
N ASP A 116 16.12 -10.40 7.89
CA ASP A 116 15.46 -10.57 6.60
C ASP A 116 15.25 -12.05 6.23
N PHE A 117 16.25 -12.90 6.47
CA PHE A 117 16.09 -14.32 6.23
C PHE A 117 15.02 -14.98 7.12
N ALA A 118 14.87 -14.51 8.36
CA ALA A 118 13.93 -15.06 9.32
C ALA A 118 12.49 -14.58 9.11
N ILE A 119 12.30 -13.30 8.75
CA ILE A 119 10.99 -12.64 8.73
C ILE A 119 10.75 -11.73 7.51
N GLY A 120 11.66 -11.70 6.53
CA GLY A 120 11.53 -10.97 5.26
C GLY A 120 10.59 -11.65 4.26
N PRO A 121 10.48 -11.13 3.02
CA PRO A 121 9.51 -11.56 2.00
C PRO A 121 9.62 -13.03 1.58
N HIS A 122 10.83 -13.56 1.61
CA HIS A 122 11.16 -14.82 0.95
C HIS A 122 10.69 -16.08 1.69
N LEU A 123 10.18 -15.93 2.92
CA LEU A 123 9.54 -16.99 3.68
C LEU A 123 8.14 -16.56 4.11
N GLU A 124 7.18 -17.48 4.05
CA GLU A 124 5.94 -17.38 4.82
C GLU A 124 6.28 -17.49 6.31
N ALA A 125 6.77 -16.40 6.92
CA ALA A 125 7.16 -16.41 8.31
C ALA A 125 5.90 -16.52 9.19
N PRO A 126 5.75 -17.59 10.01
CA PRO A 126 4.53 -17.84 10.77
C PRO A 126 4.14 -16.71 11.72
N VAL A 127 5.11 -15.89 12.12
CA VAL A 127 4.91 -14.72 12.98
C VAL A 127 3.90 -13.73 12.37
N TRP A 128 4.00 -13.45 11.07
CA TRP A 128 3.11 -12.49 10.40
C TRP A 128 1.69 -13.01 10.30
N ALA A 129 1.53 -14.27 9.89
CA ALA A 129 0.23 -14.93 9.84
C ALA A 129 -0.44 -14.98 11.23
N GLY A 130 0.34 -15.24 12.28
CA GLY A 130 -0.14 -15.24 13.66
C GLY A 130 -0.61 -13.86 14.14
N LEU A 131 0.16 -12.81 13.84
CA LEU A 131 -0.19 -11.43 14.18
C LEU A 131 -1.44 -10.97 13.43
N LEU A 132 -1.49 -11.22 12.12
CA LEU A 132 -2.63 -10.93 11.26
C LEU A 132 -3.90 -11.65 11.73
N HIS A 133 -3.79 -12.95 12.01
CA HIS A 133 -4.92 -13.74 12.50
C HIS A 133 -5.46 -13.20 13.83
N ARG A 134 -4.56 -12.88 14.79
CA ARG A 134 -4.94 -12.30 16.07
C ARG A 134 -5.64 -10.95 15.89
N LEU A 135 -5.11 -10.09 15.02
CA LEU A 135 -5.69 -8.78 14.75
C LEU A 135 -7.11 -8.91 14.18
N ARG A 136 -7.31 -9.78 13.18
CA ARG A 136 -8.63 -10.05 12.58
C ARG A 136 -9.65 -10.58 13.60
N GLN A 137 -9.22 -11.45 14.52
CA GLN A 137 -10.08 -11.96 15.60
C GLN A 137 -10.52 -10.84 16.57
N LEU A 138 -9.61 -9.92 16.90
CA LEU A 138 -9.90 -8.83 17.84
C LEU A 138 -10.77 -7.74 17.21
N LEU A 139 -10.45 -7.36 15.96
CA LEU A 139 -10.96 -6.16 15.31
C LEU A 139 -11.98 -6.43 14.20
N GLY A 140 -12.42 -7.68 13.98
CA GLY A 140 -13.29 -8.04 12.85
C GLY A 140 -14.57 -7.20 12.72
N GLU A 141 -15.12 -6.70 13.83
CA GLU A 141 -16.30 -5.81 13.83
C GLU A 141 -16.02 -4.37 13.37
N ALA A 142 -14.75 -3.97 13.28
CA ALA A 142 -14.33 -2.67 12.75
C ALA A 142 -13.98 -2.72 11.26
N LEU A 143 -13.98 -3.91 10.64
CA LEU A 143 -13.58 -4.10 9.26
C LEU A 143 -14.82 -4.08 8.35
N ASP A 144 -14.92 -3.08 7.47
CA ASP A 144 -15.91 -3.08 6.39
C ASP A 144 -15.40 -3.89 5.21
N ARG A 145 -16.19 -4.88 4.77
CA ARG A 145 -15.84 -5.83 3.70
C ARG A 145 -14.41 -6.39 3.85
N PRO A 146 -14.16 -7.26 4.84
CA PRO A 146 -12.84 -7.83 5.08
C PRO A 146 -12.29 -8.59 3.87
N THR A 147 -11.01 -8.38 3.55
CA THR A 147 -10.33 -9.05 2.44
C THR A 147 -10.02 -10.51 2.80
N ALA A 148 -10.53 -11.45 2.02
CA ALA A 148 -10.34 -12.87 2.29
C ALA A 148 -8.87 -13.31 2.14
N ALA A 149 -8.26 -12.97 1.00
CA ALA A 149 -6.86 -13.22 0.68
C ALA A 149 -6.13 -11.87 0.60
N PRO A 150 -5.54 -11.39 1.71
CA PRO A 150 -4.94 -10.07 1.76
C PRO A 150 -3.69 -10.02 0.90
N LEU A 151 -3.57 -8.98 0.08
CA LEU A 151 -2.28 -8.60 -0.47
C LEU A 151 -1.36 -8.12 0.63
N GLN A 152 -0.06 -8.21 0.35
CA GLN A 152 0.97 -7.79 1.28
C GLN A 152 2.11 -7.05 0.58
N GLU A 153 2.71 -6.15 1.34
CA GLU A 153 4.00 -5.53 1.05
C GLU A 153 4.94 -5.71 2.24
N ASP A 154 6.23 -5.61 2.00
CA ASP A 154 7.25 -5.65 3.04
C ASP A 154 8.41 -4.71 2.74
N TYR A 155 9.06 -4.32 3.82
CA TYR A 155 10.18 -3.40 3.76
C TYR A 155 11.03 -3.54 5.02
N LEU A 156 12.36 -3.56 4.85
CA LEU A 156 13.29 -3.70 5.96
C LEU A 156 14.09 -2.42 6.19
N LEU A 157 13.97 -1.85 7.38
CA LEU A 157 14.70 -0.66 7.77
C LEU A 157 15.87 -1.03 8.69
N ALA A 158 17.07 -0.62 8.32
CA ALA A 158 18.23 -0.64 9.17
C ALA A 158 18.47 0.78 9.69
N VAL A 159 18.10 1.03 10.95
CA VAL A 159 18.16 2.35 11.58
C VAL A 159 19.35 2.40 12.55
N VAL A 160 20.21 3.40 12.39
CA VAL A 160 21.31 3.69 13.29
C VAL A 160 21.09 5.07 13.89
N ASP A 161 21.01 5.14 15.21
CA ASP A 161 20.88 6.40 15.94
C ASP A 161 22.27 6.94 16.31
N ALA A 162 23.22 6.07 16.63
CA ALA A 162 24.54 6.54 17.01
C ALA A 162 25.60 5.50 16.65
N PHE A 163 26.72 6.01 16.17
CA PHE A 163 27.96 5.28 16.12
C PHE A 163 28.80 5.53 17.39
N ASP A 164 29.84 4.74 17.58
CA ASP A 164 30.82 4.93 18.65
C ASP A 164 31.55 6.27 18.55
N THR A 165 31.73 6.78 17.33
CA THR A 165 32.16 8.14 17.04
C THR A 165 31.14 8.85 16.15
N PRO A 166 30.87 10.16 16.33
CA PRO A 166 30.02 10.90 15.40
C PRO A 166 30.61 10.86 13.99
N LEU A 167 29.84 10.37 13.03
CA LEU A 167 30.24 10.26 11.63
C LEU A 167 29.41 11.23 10.79
N THR A 168 30.06 11.84 9.79
CA THR A 168 29.34 12.47 8.69
C THR A 168 28.89 11.41 7.69
N ALA A 169 27.90 11.73 6.86
CA ALA A 169 27.45 10.85 5.77
C ALA A 169 28.60 10.42 4.86
N GLU A 170 29.51 11.36 4.53
CA GLU A 170 30.68 11.11 3.70
C GLU A 170 31.68 10.16 4.39
N ALA A 171 31.96 10.38 5.68
CA ALA A 171 32.84 9.53 6.45
C ALA A 171 32.25 8.12 6.62
N LEU A 172 30.95 8.02 6.86
CA LEU A 172 30.24 6.75 6.97
C LEU A 172 30.35 5.95 5.66
N LEU A 173 30.09 6.58 4.51
CA LEU A 173 30.20 5.92 3.20
C LEU A 173 31.63 5.49 2.85
N ALA A 174 32.64 6.13 3.44
CA ALA A 174 34.04 5.75 3.27
C ALA A 174 34.46 4.58 4.18
N GLN A 175 33.92 4.52 5.40
CA GLN A 175 34.31 3.55 6.43
C GLN A 175 33.41 2.30 6.47
N ALA A 176 32.17 2.40 6.02
CA ALA A 176 31.17 1.34 6.08
C ALA A 176 30.63 1.01 4.68
N ASP A 177 30.79 -0.25 4.26
CA ASP A 177 30.16 -0.72 3.03
C ASP A 177 28.67 -0.99 3.29
N LEU A 178 27.81 -0.10 2.78
CA LEU A 178 26.35 -0.25 2.87
C LEU A 178 25.81 -1.31 1.90
N VAL A 179 26.58 -1.71 0.89
CA VAL A 179 26.07 -2.58 -0.18
C VAL A 179 25.54 -3.92 0.34
N PRO A 180 26.25 -4.70 1.18
CA PRO A 180 25.75 -5.99 1.64
C PRO A 180 24.54 -5.87 2.58
N LEU A 181 24.35 -4.70 3.20
CA LEU A 181 23.16 -4.38 4.00
C LEU A 181 21.98 -4.02 3.11
N LEU A 182 22.20 -3.30 2.02
CA LEU A 182 21.14 -2.83 1.13
C LEU A 182 20.72 -3.87 0.09
N SER A 183 21.62 -4.77 -0.32
CA SER A 183 21.32 -5.80 -1.33
C SER A 183 20.86 -7.13 -0.74
N GLY A 184 21.18 -7.41 0.53
CA GLY A 184 21.01 -8.74 1.13
C GLY A 184 21.93 -9.82 0.55
N GLU A 185 22.75 -9.50 -0.45
CA GLU A 185 23.66 -10.44 -1.10
C GLU A 185 25.00 -10.49 -0.37
N THR A 186 25.50 -11.70 -0.14
CA THR A 186 26.86 -11.94 0.38
C THR A 186 27.91 -11.93 -0.73
N ARG A 187 27.48 -12.10 -1.98
CA ARG A 187 28.39 -12.08 -3.14
C ARG A 187 28.66 -10.63 -3.57
N PRO A 188 29.91 -10.31 -3.95
CA PRO A 188 30.24 -8.99 -4.47
C PRO A 188 29.38 -8.64 -5.70
N LEU A 189 28.70 -7.49 -5.63
CA LEU A 189 28.00 -6.93 -6.78
C LEU A 189 28.99 -6.29 -7.75
N ALA A 190 28.64 -6.29 -9.04
CA ALA A 190 29.38 -5.53 -10.05
C ALA A 190 29.34 -4.03 -9.75
N GLU A 191 30.37 -3.29 -10.16
CA GLU A 191 30.49 -1.84 -9.90
C GLU A 191 29.29 -1.02 -10.40
N GLY A 192 28.70 -1.40 -11.53
CA GLY A 192 27.46 -0.77 -12.02
C GLY A 192 26.30 -0.96 -11.04
N ALA A 193 26.09 -2.19 -10.58
CA ALA A 193 25.04 -2.52 -9.62
C ALA A 193 25.27 -1.84 -8.25
N ARG A 194 26.53 -1.75 -7.78
CA ARG A 194 26.88 -0.99 -6.57
C ARG A 194 26.47 0.49 -6.69
N ARG A 195 26.81 1.13 -7.82
CA ARG A 195 26.44 2.54 -8.06
C ARG A 195 24.93 2.74 -8.14
N ASP A 196 24.22 1.83 -8.80
CA ASP A 196 22.76 1.91 -8.92
C ASP A 196 22.07 1.71 -7.56
N LEU A 197 22.56 0.79 -6.73
CA LEU A 197 22.04 0.54 -5.38
C LEU A 197 22.20 1.76 -4.46
N LEU A 198 23.33 2.47 -4.57
CA LEU A 198 23.65 3.65 -3.74
C LEU A 198 23.16 4.97 -4.35
N ARG A 199 22.40 4.92 -5.45
CA ARG A 199 21.98 6.11 -6.21
C ARG A 199 20.99 6.97 -5.42
N GLN A 200 20.02 6.35 -4.76
CA GLN A 200 18.97 7.04 -4.00
C GLN A 200 19.45 7.30 -2.56
N ARG A 201 20.34 8.28 -2.41
CA ARG A 201 20.88 8.72 -1.12
C ARG A 201 20.52 10.16 -0.82
N PHE A 202 20.16 10.43 0.43
CA PHE A 202 19.69 11.72 0.89
C PHE A 202 20.31 12.06 2.23
N SER A 203 20.65 13.34 2.41
CA SER A 203 21.06 13.92 3.68
C SER A 203 20.38 15.28 3.82
N TYR A 204 19.96 15.64 5.03
CA TYR A 204 19.51 16.96 5.41
C TYR A 204 20.63 17.71 6.15
N HIS A 205 21.28 17.02 7.08
CA HIS A 205 22.47 17.47 7.79
C HIS A 205 23.72 16.67 7.39
N PRO A 206 24.93 17.20 7.64
CA PRO A 206 26.16 16.48 7.30
C PRO A 206 26.31 15.13 8.03
N ASP A 207 25.60 14.93 9.13
CA ASP A 207 25.63 13.78 10.03
C ASP A 207 24.36 12.92 9.97
N ASP A 208 23.52 13.08 8.94
CA ASP A 208 22.44 12.14 8.64
C ASP A 208 22.62 11.49 7.25
N LEU A 209 22.08 10.30 7.07
CA LEU A 209 22.10 9.62 5.79
C LEU A 209 20.93 8.67 5.65
N VAL A 210 20.17 8.83 4.59
CA VAL A 210 19.14 7.88 4.16
C VAL A 210 19.56 7.30 2.82
N VAL A 211 19.56 5.96 2.70
CA VAL A 211 19.76 5.28 1.42
C VAL A 211 18.60 4.32 1.19
N LEU A 212 17.91 4.48 0.06
CA LEU A 212 16.69 3.74 -0.28
C LEU A 212 16.95 2.70 -1.37
N THR A 213 16.42 1.51 -1.19
CA THR A 213 16.28 0.48 -2.24
C THR A 213 14.82 0.06 -2.37
N TRP A 214 14.57 -0.95 -3.21
CA TRP A 214 13.23 -1.46 -3.49
C TRP A 214 12.55 -2.06 -2.25
N ASP A 215 13.31 -2.77 -1.42
CA ASP A 215 12.83 -3.60 -0.30
C ASP A 215 13.54 -3.28 1.02
N ARG A 216 14.57 -2.42 0.98
CA ARG A 216 15.38 -2.06 2.15
C ARG A 216 15.71 -0.58 2.19
N ALA A 217 15.91 -0.06 3.40
CA ALA A 217 16.52 1.24 3.60
C ALA A 217 17.54 1.23 4.73
N PHE A 218 18.58 2.04 4.57
CA PHE A 218 19.47 2.43 5.65
C PHE A 218 19.12 3.85 6.08
N ILE A 219 18.95 4.05 7.39
CA ILE A 219 18.67 5.35 8.00
C ILE A 219 19.70 5.56 9.09
N TYR A 220 20.54 6.57 8.94
CA TYR A 220 21.40 7.10 10.00
C TYR A 220 20.88 8.46 10.39
N GLU A 221 20.46 8.58 11.65
CA GLU A 221 19.87 9.80 12.15
C GLU A 221 20.16 10.01 13.65
N PRO A 222 21.17 10.81 13.99
CA PRO A 222 21.58 10.98 15.38
C PRO A 222 20.65 11.82 16.25
N GLN A 223 19.91 12.75 15.66
CA GLN A 223 19.00 13.64 16.37
C GLN A 223 17.60 13.03 16.57
N ARG A 224 17.24 12.00 15.77
CA ARG A 224 15.89 11.39 15.75
C ARG A 224 14.77 12.43 15.57
N GLU A 225 14.97 13.37 14.64
CA GLU A 225 14.08 14.53 14.43
C GLU A 225 13.23 14.43 13.16
N THR A 226 13.61 13.52 12.26
CA THR A 226 13.08 13.28 10.93
C THR A 226 12.40 11.92 10.90
N ASP A 227 11.10 11.94 10.66
CA ASP A 227 10.27 10.73 10.74
C ASP A 227 10.34 9.90 9.44
N VAL A 228 11.57 9.67 8.96
CA VAL A 228 11.84 8.99 7.68
C VAL A 228 11.24 7.58 7.66
N ALA A 229 11.36 6.83 8.75
CA ALA A 229 10.79 5.49 8.84
C ALA A 229 9.27 5.48 8.63
N ASP A 230 8.56 6.47 9.19
CA ASP A 230 7.12 6.62 9.00
C ASP A 230 6.79 7.02 7.56
N VAL A 231 7.57 7.92 6.95
CA VAL A 231 7.41 8.27 5.52
C VAL A 231 7.55 7.05 4.61
N LEU A 232 8.52 6.17 4.88
CA LEU A 232 8.72 4.95 4.10
C LEU A 232 7.61 3.92 4.33
N GLU A 233 7.09 3.81 5.55
CA GLU A 233 5.91 2.97 5.82
C GLU A 233 4.67 3.48 5.05
N ILE A 234 4.43 4.80 5.06
CA ILE A 234 3.32 5.42 4.33
C ILE A 234 3.44 5.19 2.83
N ALA A 235 4.65 5.35 2.26
CA ALA A 235 4.88 5.07 0.85
C ALA A 235 4.58 3.59 0.50
N ASN A 236 4.92 2.65 1.37
CA ASN A 236 4.56 1.24 1.21
C ASN A 236 3.04 1.00 1.36
N ALA A 237 2.38 1.69 2.29
CA ALA A 237 0.92 1.60 2.43
C ALA A 237 0.23 2.10 1.16
N GLN A 238 0.71 3.20 0.58
CA GLN A 238 0.19 3.71 -0.69
C GLN A 238 0.42 2.73 -1.84
N LEU A 239 1.60 2.11 -1.93
CA LEU A 239 1.86 1.06 -2.92
C LEU A 239 0.86 -0.09 -2.79
N LEU A 240 0.64 -0.59 -1.57
CA LEU A 240 -0.27 -1.71 -1.30
C LEU A 240 -1.71 -1.35 -1.66
N GLU A 241 -2.15 -0.14 -1.32
CA GLU A 241 -3.49 0.36 -1.69
C GLU A 241 -3.66 0.33 -3.22
N MET A 242 -2.67 0.85 -3.96
CA MET A 242 -2.72 0.94 -5.42
C MET A 242 -2.73 -0.44 -6.07
N ARG A 243 -1.95 -1.38 -5.55
CA ARG A 243 -1.97 -2.78 -6.01
C ARG A 243 -3.30 -3.46 -5.73
N THR A 244 -3.90 -3.19 -4.58
CA THR A 244 -5.22 -3.73 -4.22
C THR A 244 -6.28 -3.25 -5.22
N TYR A 245 -6.24 -1.97 -5.61
CA TYR A 245 -7.14 -1.45 -6.65
C TYR A 245 -6.84 -2.03 -8.02
N ASP A 246 -5.57 -2.21 -8.37
CA ASP A 246 -5.19 -2.81 -9.65
C ASP A 246 -5.73 -4.24 -9.81
N GLU A 247 -5.65 -5.06 -8.75
CA GLU A 247 -6.18 -6.43 -8.70
C GLU A 247 -7.70 -6.46 -8.70
N MET A 248 -8.36 -5.59 -7.93
CA MET A 248 -9.83 -5.46 -7.95
C MET A 248 -10.34 -5.16 -9.36
N LEU A 249 -9.65 -4.26 -10.08
CA LEU A 249 -10.00 -3.91 -11.46
C LEU A 249 -9.72 -5.05 -12.44
N ASP A 250 -8.64 -5.82 -12.24
CA ASP A 250 -8.34 -6.99 -13.07
C ASP A 250 -9.38 -8.10 -12.91
N GLU A 251 -10.00 -8.24 -11.74
CA GLU A 251 -11.11 -9.16 -11.55
C GLU A 251 -12.43 -8.69 -12.17
N GLU A 252 -12.72 -7.39 -12.11
CA GLU A 252 -14.01 -6.83 -12.56
C GLU A 252 -14.07 -6.60 -14.08
N LEU A 253 -12.96 -6.22 -14.71
CA LEU A 253 -12.90 -5.95 -16.15
C LEU A 253 -13.37 -7.13 -17.04
N PRO A 254 -12.95 -8.39 -16.79
CA PRO A 254 -13.49 -9.56 -17.51
C PRO A 254 -14.99 -9.73 -17.33
N ARG A 255 -15.50 -9.60 -16.09
CA ARG A 255 -16.93 -9.73 -15.78
C ARG A 255 -17.75 -8.71 -16.54
N MET A 256 -17.25 -7.47 -16.62
CA MET A 256 -17.85 -6.42 -17.44
C MET A 256 -17.89 -6.79 -18.93
N ARG A 257 -16.79 -7.27 -19.50
CA ARG A 257 -16.75 -7.68 -20.91
C ARG A 257 -17.75 -8.80 -21.21
N ASP A 258 -17.81 -9.82 -20.36
CA ASP A 258 -18.76 -10.95 -20.51
C ASP A 258 -20.21 -10.47 -20.49
N LEU A 259 -20.53 -9.51 -19.60
CA LEU A 259 -21.86 -8.90 -19.52
C LEU A 259 -22.22 -8.13 -20.81
N VAL A 260 -21.27 -7.39 -21.38
CA VAL A 260 -21.45 -6.69 -22.66
C VAL A 260 -21.69 -7.68 -23.80
N GLU A 261 -20.88 -8.73 -23.90
CA GLU A 261 -21.05 -9.76 -24.93
C GLU A 261 -22.39 -10.50 -24.79
N ALA A 262 -22.79 -10.83 -23.57
CA ALA A 262 -24.07 -11.48 -23.29
C ALA A 262 -25.26 -10.60 -23.69
N ALA A 263 -25.15 -9.28 -23.50
CA ALA A 263 -26.16 -8.32 -23.93
C ALA A 263 -26.22 -8.20 -25.47
N ARG A 264 -25.07 -8.19 -26.15
CA ARG A 264 -24.97 -8.16 -27.62
C ARG A 264 -25.54 -9.41 -28.29
N ARG A 265 -25.37 -10.59 -27.69
CA ARG A 265 -25.79 -11.89 -28.28
C ARG A 265 -27.30 -12.13 -28.34
N ARG A 266 -28.15 -11.31 -27.70
CA ARG A 266 -29.61 -11.51 -27.66
C ARG A 266 -30.37 -10.27 -28.11
N THR A 267 -30.61 -10.17 -29.42
CA THR A 267 -31.43 -9.17 -30.12
C THR A 267 -32.93 -9.33 -29.83
N ASN A 268 -33.38 -9.08 -28.59
CA ASN A 268 -34.81 -9.06 -28.25
C ASN A 268 -35.28 -7.67 -27.83
N LEU A 269 -36.56 -7.35 -28.04
CA LEU A 269 -37.28 -6.13 -27.63
C LEU A 269 -37.16 -5.76 -26.13
N LEU A 270 -36.63 -6.68 -25.29
CA LEU A 270 -36.33 -6.49 -23.87
C LEU A 270 -34.84 -6.14 -23.59
N ALA A 271 -34.04 -5.92 -24.63
CA ALA A 271 -32.62 -5.58 -24.52
C ALA A 271 -32.42 -4.21 -23.87
N SER A 272 -33.24 -3.21 -24.21
CA SER A 272 -33.17 -1.85 -23.64
C SER A 272 -33.33 -1.81 -22.11
N ARG A 273 -34.25 -2.61 -21.54
CA ARG A 273 -34.41 -2.76 -20.09
C ARG A 273 -33.25 -3.50 -19.42
N ARG A 274 -32.53 -4.35 -20.16
CA ARG A 274 -31.33 -5.04 -19.66
C ARG A 274 -30.12 -4.13 -19.71
N TYR A 275 -29.88 -3.45 -20.83
CA TYR A 275 -28.84 -2.42 -20.94
C TYR A 275 -29.03 -1.32 -19.89
N ALA A 276 -30.25 -0.88 -19.61
CA ALA A 276 -30.50 0.09 -18.54
C ALA A 276 -30.17 -0.44 -17.12
N ARG A 277 -30.39 -1.74 -16.85
CA ARG A 277 -29.98 -2.37 -15.58
C ARG A 277 -28.47 -2.56 -15.51
N LEU A 278 -27.86 -2.96 -16.63
CA LEU A 278 -26.43 -3.11 -16.76
C LEU A 278 -25.73 -1.76 -16.53
N ALA A 279 -26.19 -0.72 -17.23
CA ALA A 279 -25.74 0.65 -17.05
C ALA A 279 -25.85 1.10 -15.59
N ARG A 280 -26.97 0.87 -14.89
CA ARG A 280 -27.04 1.20 -13.45
C ARG A 280 -26.00 0.47 -12.60
N ARG A 281 -25.76 -0.82 -12.87
CA ARG A 281 -24.74 -1.61 -12.15
C ARG A 281 -23.33 -1.11 -12.45
N LEU A 282 -23.03 -0.79 -13.70
CA LEU A 282 -21.78 -0.14 -14.12
C LEU A 282 -21.64 1.26 -13.54
N HIS A 283 -22.72 2.01 -13.39
CA HIS A 283 -22.70 3.34 -12.79
C HIS A 283 -22.36 3.27 -11.30
N THR A 284 -22.93 2.30 -10.57
CA THR A 284 -22.54 2.03 -9.17
C THR A 284 -21.06 1.65 -9.08
N LEU A 285 -20.58 0.79 -9.97
CA LEU A 285 -19.17 0.39 -9.98
C LEU A 285 -18.25 1.55 -10.36
N VAL A 286 -18.61 2.36 -11.36
CA VAL A 286 -17.88 3.59 -11.71
C VAL A 286 -17.90 4.59 -10.56
N ALA A 287 -19.03 4.76 -9.87
CA ALA A 287 -19.14 5.66 -8.72
C ALA A 287 -18.28 5.18 -7.56
N GLU A 288 -18.34 3.89 -7.24
CA GLU A 288 -17.51 3.27 -6.19
C GLU A 288 -16.02 3.40 -6.52
N VAL A 289 -15.64 3.21 -7.79
CA VAL A 289 -14.24 3.33 -8.17
C VAL A 289 -13.77 4.78 -8.36
N SER A 290 -14.67 5.70 -8.73
CA SER A 290 -14.38 7.14 -8.73
C SER A 290 -14.23 7.68 -7.30
N GLU A 291 -15.07 7.24 -6.36
CA GLU A 291 -14.91 7.51 -4.93
C GLU A 291 -13.58 6.96 -4.41
N LEU A 292 -13.14 5.80 -4.91
CA LEU A 292 -11.82 5.25 -4.61
C LEU A 292 -10.68 6.10 -5.18
N THR A 293 -10.80 6.62 -6.41
CA THR A 293 -9.76 7.50 -6.99
C THR A 293 -9.69 8.84 -6.25
N GLU A 294 -10.84 9.40 -5.85
CA GLU A 294 -10.90 10.58 -5.00
C GLU A 294 -10.30 10.32 -3.61
N ARG A 295 -10.37 9.08 -3.09
CA ARG A 295 -9.69 8.70 -1.83
C ARG A 295 -8.18 8.68 -1.99
N VAL A 296 -7.67 8.14 -3.11
CA VAL A 296 -6.22 8.19 -3.44
C VAL A 296 -5.69 9.61 -3.49
N ASP A 297 -6.44 10.52 -4.14
CA ASP A 297 -6.04 11.92 -4.27
C ASP A 297 -6.17 12.70 -2.95
N ASN A 298 -7.03 12.26 -2.03
CA ASN A 298 -7.29 12.95 -0.75
C ASN A 298 -6.57 12.34 0.47
N ALA A 299 -6.03 11.13 0.38
CA ALA A 299 -5.46 10.42 1.53
C ALA A 299 -4.22 11.13 2.10
N LEU A 300 -3.43 11.79 1.25
CA LEU A 300 -2.13 12.35 1.62
C LEU A 300 -1.90 13.72 0.95
N GLN A 301 -1.90 14.79 1.73
CA GLN A 301 -1.40 16.09 1.28
C GLN A 301 0.09 16.20 1.62
N VAL A 302 0.93 16.43 0.61
CA VAL A 302 2.37 16.66 0.78
C VAL A 302 2.57 18.02 1.48
N THR A 303 3.27 18.02 2.62
CA THR A 303 3.45 19.20 3.49
C THR A 303 4.79 19.91 3.27
N GLU A 304 5.11 20.90 4.12
CA GLU A 304 6.14 21.93 3.93
C GLU A 304 7.60 21.49 4.17
N ASP A 305 7.86 20.31 4.73
CA ASP A 305 9.25 19.82 4.92
C ASP A 305 9.80 19.24 3.63
N VAL A 306 10.63 20.05 2.97
CA VAL A 306 11.29 19.73 1.70
C VAL A 306 12.13 18.46 1.78
N TYR A 307 12.73 18.14 2.93
CA TYR A 307 13.56 16.95 3.06
C TYR A 307 12.71 15.68 3.05
N LEU A 308 11.69 15.63 3.91
CA LEU A 308 10.82 14.46 3.99
C LEU A 308 9.99 14.29 2.71
N ALA A 309 9.53 15.38 2.11
CA ALA A 309 8.85 15.34 0.81
C ALA A 309 9.76 14.76 -0.30
N ARG A 310 11.06 15.07 -0.28
CA ARG A 310 12.04 14.52 -1.23
C ARG A 310 12.27 13.03 -1.01
N VAL A 311 12.39 12.59 0.25
CA VAL A 311 12.51 11.16 0.58
C VAL A 311 11.25 10.40 0.19
N TYR A 312 10.07 10.96 0.47
CA TYR A 312 8.78 10.39 0.06
C TYR A 312 8.68 10.24 -1.46
N ALA A 313 8.95 11.31 -2.22
CA ALA A 313 8.92 11.27 -3.68
C ALA A 313 9.89 10.23 -4.25
N ALA A 314 11.09 10.12 -3.67
CA ALA A 314 12.07 9.12 -4.05
C ALA A 314 11.59 7.69 -3.75
N ALA A 315 10.93 7.46 -2.61
CA ALA A 315 10.34 6.17 -2.27
C ALA A 315 9.22 5.80 -3.26
N MET A 316 8.30 6.71 -3.55
CA MET A 316 7.21 6.49 -4.52
C MET A 316 7.73 6.12 -5.92
N GLU A 317 8.77 6.80 -6.39
CA GLU A 317 9.44 6.49 -7.66
C GLU A 317 10.14 5.13 -7.60
N GLN A 318 10.88 4.88 -6.51
CA GLN A 318 11.61 3.63 -6.30
C GLN A 318 10.65 2.43 -6.31
N PHE A 319 9.50 2.55 -5.65
CA PHE A 319 8.42 1.57 -5.58
C PHE A 319 7.57 1.47 -6.86
N ARG A 320 7.85 2.33 -7.85
CA ARG A 320 7.13 2.41 -9.14
C ARG A 320 5.63 2.64 -8.97
N VAL A 321 5.20 3.30 -7.89
CA VAL A 321 3.79 3.64 -7.66
C VAL A 321 3.20 4.44 -8.83
N PRO A 322 3.90 5.40 -9.47
CA PRO A 322 3.37 6.10 -10.65
C PRO A 322 2.99 5.17 -11.81
N ASN A 323 3.70 4.06 -11.99
CA ASN A 323 3.37 3.09 -13.05
C ASN A 323 2.11 2.29 -12.73
N VAL A 324 1.92 1.93 -11.46
CA VAL A 324 0.72 1.25 -10.96
C VAL A 324 -0.48 2.19 -11.08
N ASN A 325 -0.36 3.44 -10.65
CA ASN A 325 -1.40 4.47 -10.79
C ASN A 325 -1.82 4.64 -12.25
N ALA A 326 -0.84 4.80 -13.15
CA ALA A 326 -1.14 4.95 -14.56
C ALA A 326 -1.83 3.70 -15.15
N ALA A 327 -1.57 2.50 -14.62
CA ALA A 327 -2.27 1.28 -15.03
C ALA A 327 -3.73 1.28 -14.54
N VAL A 328 -3.95 1.63 -13.27
CA VAL A 328 -5.28 1.81 -12.68
C VAL A 328 -6.08 2.84 -13.47
N ASP A 329 -5.54 4.04 -13.72
CA ASP A 329 -6.21 5.11 -14.47
C ASP A 329 -6.67 4.67 -15.86
N ARG A 330 -5.83 3.92 -16.57
CA ARG A 330 -6.17 3.33 -17.88
C ARG A 330 -7.32 2.33 -17.76
N LYS A 331 -7.29 1.46 -16.75
CA LYS A 331 -8.38 0.50 -16.47
C LYS A 331 -9.68 1.25 -16.18
N LEU A 332 -9.66 2.31 -15.39
CA LEU A 332 -10.83 3.15 -15.10
C LEU A 332 -11.38 3.86 -16.34
N ALA A 333 -10.50 4.38 -17.19
CA ALA A 333 -10.91 5.00 -18.45
C ALA A 333 -11.70 4.00 -19.32
N ILE A 334 -11.20 2.77 -19.47
CA ILE A 334 -11.88 1.69 -20.21
C ILE A 334 -13.26 1.38 -19.60
N ILE A 335 -13.37 1.35 -18.28
CA ILE A 335 -14.66 1.11 -17.59
C ILE A 335 -15.64 2.25 -17.90
N ARG A 336 -15.21 3.52 -17.77
CA ARG A 336 -16.04 4.70 -18.06
C ARG A 336 -16.50 4.74 -19.50
N GLU A 337 -15.61 4.47 -20.46
CA GLU A 337 -15.94 4.38 -21.89
C GLU A 337 -16.95 3.26 -22.18
N THR A 338 -16.76 2.09 -21.58
CA THR A 338 -17.68 0.95 -21.71
C THR A 338 -19.06 1.28 -21.15
N TYR A 339 -19.13 1.95 -19.98
CA TYR A 339 -20.38 2.43 -19.41
C TYR A 339 -21.09 3.42 -20.35
N ALA A 340 -20.36 4.42 -20.86
CA ALA A 340 -20.92 5.43 -21.75
C ALA A 340 -21.50 4.80 -23.04
N ALA A 341 -20.79 3.84 -23.63
CA ALA A 341 -21.25 3.09 -24.80
C ALA A 341 -22.50 2.25 -24.53
N LEU A 342 -22.60 1.61 -23.36
CA LEU A 342 -23.80 0.83 -23.00
C LEU A 342 -25.00 1.72 -22.71
N HIS A 343 -24.76 2.90 -22.12
CA HIS A 343 -25.80 3.88 -21.86
C HIS A 343 -26.36 4.45 -23.17
N SER A 344 -25.49 4.79 -24.13
CA SER A 344 -25.93 5.26 -25.45
C SER A 344 -26.73 4.18 -26.20
N GLU A 345 -26.30 2.92 -26.17
CA GLU A 345 -27.04 1.80 -26.78
C GLU A 345 -28.43 1.62 -26.14
N ALA A 346 -28.53 1.76 -24.81
CA ALA A 346 -29.80 1.71 -24.09
C ALA A 346 -30.76 2.84 -24.46
N ALA A 347 -30.22 4.05 -24.70
CA ALA A 347 -30.97 5.23 -25.09
C ALA A 347 -31.42 5.14 -26.57
N GLY A 348 -30.53 4.71 -27.47
CA GLY A 348 -30.81 4.50 -28.89
C GLY A 348 -31.92 3.46 -29.12
N GLY A 349 -31.89 2.34 -28.41
CA GLY A 349 -32.96 1.33 -28.50
C GLY A 349 -34.34 1.81 -28.04
N ARG A 350 -34.43 2.87 -27.23
CA ARG A 350 -35.74 3.51 -26.91
C ARG A 350 -36.24 4.39 -28.06
N ALA A 351 -35.33 5.08 -28.74
CA ALA A 351 -35.67 5.88 -29.92
C ALA A 351 -36.14 4.98 -31.08
N GLU A 352 -35.45 3.86 -31.31
CA GLU A 352 -35.82 2.87 -32.34
C GLU A 352 -37.18 2.21 -32.05
N LEU A 353 -37.49 1.90 -30.78
CA LEU A 353 -38.83 1.41 -30.40
C LEU A 353 -39.92 2.46 -30.63
N LEU A 354 -39.63 3.75 -30.40
CA LEU A 354 -40.56 4.84 -30.68
C LEU A 354 -40.78 5.00 -32.18
N GLU A 355 -39.71 4.88 -32.98
CA GLU A 355 -39.77 4.91 -34.44
C GLU A 355 -40.58 3.73 -35.01
N VAL A 356 -40.34 2.52 -34.52
CA VAL A 356 -41.12 1.33 -34.89
C VAL A 356 -42.58 1.47 -34.45
N ALA A 357 -42.85 2.05 -33.28
CA ALA A 357 -44.22 2.31 -32.83
C ALA A 357 -44.94 3.34 -33.72
N ILE A 358 -44.23 4.41 -34.14
CA ILE A 358 -44.76 5.41 -35.08
C ILE A 358 -45.01 4.77 -36.45
N LEU A 359 -44.06 3.98 -36.98
CA LEU A 359 -44.21 3.25 -38.23
C LEU A 359 -45.38 2.26 -38.18
N LEU A 360 -45.57 1.54 -37.07
CA LEU A 360 -46.71 0.65 -36.86
C LEU A 360 -48.03 1.42 -36.78
N LEU A 361 -48.06 2.56 -36.09
CA LEU A 361 -49.25 3.41 -36.02
C LEU A 361 -49.67 3.89 -37.41
N ILE A 362 -48.70 4.37 -38.20
CA ILE A 362 -48.91 4.80 -39.60
C ILE A 362 -49.41 3.62 -40.46
N ALA A 363 -48.78 2.45 -40.34
CA ALA A 363 -49.18 1.27 -41.09
C ALA A 363 -50.62 0.83 -40.76
N VAL A 364 -50.99 0.85 -39.47
CA VAL A 364 -52.36 0.54 -39.01
C VAL A 364 -53.37 1.56 -39.55
N GLU A 365 -53.03 2.84 -39.56
CA GLU A 365 -53.89 3.91 -40.08
C GLU A 365 -54.12 3.78 -41.59
N ILE A 366 -53.09 3.44 -42.36
CA ILE A 366 -53.19 3.17 -43.80
C ILE A 366 -54.12 1.99 -44.08
N ILE A 367 -53.97 0.89 -43.33
CA ILE A 367 -54.81 -0.30 -43.48
C ILE A 367 -56.28 0.03 -43.15
N LEU A 368 -56.53 0.75 -42.05
CA LEU A 368 -57.89 1.17 -41.67
C LEU A 368 -58.52 2.12 -42.68
N SER A 369 -57.72 2.99 -43.30
CA SER A 369 -58.18 3.89 -44.37
C SER A 369 -58.55 3.12 -45.64
N LEU A 370 -57.80 2.09 -46.00
CA LEU A 370 -58.04 1.26 -47.19
C LEU A 370 -59.26 0.32 -47.03
N VAL A 371 -59.55 -0.12 -45.81
CA VAL A 371 -60.71 -0.99 -45.52
C VAL A 371 -62.02 -0.19 -45.39
N ARG A 372 -61.94 1.14 -45.24
CA ARG A 372 -63.10 2.06 -45.14
C ARG A 372 -63.51 2.70 -46.48
N HIS A 373 -62.84 2.37 -47.58
CA HIS A 373 -63.30 2.60 -48.96
C HIS A 373 -63.73 1.27 -49.57
#